data_AF-A0A967K3Q8-F1
#
_entry.id   AF-A0A967K3Q8-F1
#
_cell.length_a   1.000
_cell.length_b   1.000
_cell.length_c   1.000
_cell.angle_alpha   90.00
_cell.angle_beta   90.00
_cell.angle_gamma   90.00
#
_symmetry.space_group_name_H-M   'P 1'
#
loop_
_entity.id
_entity.type
_entity.pdbx_description
1 polymer ?
#
loop_
_entity_poly.entity_id
_entity_poly.type
_entity_poly.pdbx_seq_one_letter_code
_entity_poly.pdbx_strand_id
1 'polypeptide(L)' 'IIRGSSAGGYIALAALTFYDDFKAGASYYGISDVEILAKDTHKFESKYIQWLNGPYPEQK' A
#
# COMPACT_ATOMS: atom_id res chain seq x y z
N ILE A 1 -0.95 11.12 -15.55
CA ILE A 1 -0.50 9.72 -15.40
C ILE A 1 0.18 9.63 -14.03
N ILE A 2 -0.09 8.62 -13.21
CA ILE A 2 0.57 8.40 -11.91
C ILE A 2 1.41 7.13 -11.93
N ARG A 3 2.58 7.13 -11.29
CA ARG A 3 3.44 5.94 -11.21
C ARG A 3 4.13 5.87 -9.86
N GLY A 4 4.38 4.67 -9.37
CA GLY A 4 5.12 4.50 -8.13
C GLY A 4 5.61 3.07 -7.92
N SER A 5 6.65 2.95 -7.09
CA SER A 5 7.27 1.69 -6.71
C SER A 5 7.06 1.39 -5.22
N SER A 6 6.98 0.12 -4.82
CA SER A 6 6.79 -0.28 -3.41
C SER A 6 5.59 0.46 -2.76
N ALA A 7 5.79 1.22 -1.68
CA ALA A 7 4.77 2.07 -1.07
C ALA A 7 4.18 3.12 -2.05
N GLY A 8 4.98 3.65 -2.97
CA GLY A 8 4.47 4.51 -4.04
C GLY A 8 3.56 3.77 -5.03
N GLY A 9 3.76 2.46 -5.20
CA GLY A 9 2.87 1.63 -6.01
C GLY A 9 1.50 1.46 -5.37
N TYR A 10 1.44 1.36 -4.04
CA TYR A 10 0.17 1.41 -3.29
C TYR A 10 -0.56 2.75 -3.52
N ILE A 11 0.16 3.86 -3.47
CA ILE A 11 -0.41 5.18 -3.75
C ILE A 11 -0.90 5.29 -5.20
N ALA A 12 -0.16 4.74 -6.17
CA ALA A 12 -0.61 4.72 -7.57
C ALA A 12 -1.92 3.95 -7.73
N LEU A 13 -2.05 2.79 -7.06
CA LEU A 13 -3.29 2.00 -7.07
C LEU A 13 -4.45 2.73 -6.35
N ALA A 14 -4.19 3.27 -5.16
CA ALA A 14 -5.18 4.01 -4.38
C ALA A 14 -5.67 5.26 -5.13
N ALA A 15 -4.76 6.02 -5.75
CA ALA A 15 -5.10 7.20 -6.53
C ALA A 15 -6.05 6.87 -7.70
N LEU A 16 -5.78 5.78 -8.44
CA LEU A 16 -6.65 5.33 -9.54
C LEU A 16 -7.98 4.75 -9.06
N THR A 17 -8.04 4.27 -7.81
CA THR A 17 -9.26 3.69 -7.22
C THR A 17 -10.21 4.76 -6.71
N PHE A 18 -9.68 5.79 -6.06
CA PHE A 18 -10.48 6.76 -5.31
C PHE A 18 -10.62 8.13 -5.99
N TYR A 19 -9.87 8.40 -7.06
CA TYR A 19 -9.86 9.68 -7.76
C TYR A 19 -9.91 9.49 -9.29
N ASP A 20 -10.49 10.46 -10.01
CA ASP A 20 -10.59 10.46 -11.49
C ASP A 20 -9.64 11.49 -12.15
N ASP A 21 -8.62 11.94 -11.42
CA ASP A 21 -7.65 12.93 -11.90
C ASP A 21 -6.62 12.34 -12.88
N PHE A 22 -6.44 11.01 -12.86
CA PHE A 22 -5.37 10.34 -13.59
C PHE A 22 -5.90 9.46 -14.72
N LYS A 23 -5.50 9.76 -15.96
CA LYS A 23 -5.89 8.99 -17.15
C LYS A 23 -5.22 7.61 -17.30
N ALA A 24 -4.19 7.33 -16.52
CA ALA A 24 -3.48 6.05 -16.49
C ALA A 24 -2.54 6.00 -15.27
N GLY A 25 -2.16 4.80 -14.85
CA GLY A 25 -1.04 4.65 -13.93
C GLY A 25 -0.32 3.31 -13.97
N ALA A 26 0.82 3.26 -13.28
CA ALA A 26 1.69 2.09 -13.23
C ALA A 26 2.20 1.85 -11.79
N SER A 27 2.07 0.61 -11.33
CA SER A 27 2.56 0.16 -10.02
C SER A 27 3.69 -0.84 -10.23
N TYR A 28 4.88 -0.55 -9.71
CA TYR A 28 6.06 -1.40 -9.83
C TYR A 28 6.33 -2.08 -8.49
N TYR A 29 6.18 -3.40 -8.42
CA TYR A 29 6.33 -4.19 -7.17
C TYR A 29 5.64 -3.49 -5.97
N GLY A 30 4.48 -2.91 -6.26
CA GLY A 30 3.73 -2.11 -5.31
C GLY A 30 2.95 -2.97 -4.33
N ILE A 31 2.67 -2.41 -3.16
CA ILE A 31 1.88 -3.07 -2.13
C ILE A 31 0.42 -3.01 -2.57
N SER A 32 -0.23 -4.16 -2.80
CA SER A 32 -1.66 -4.24 -3.13
C SER A 32 -2.51 -4.79 -1.99
N ASP A 33 -1.90 -5.46 -1.01
CA ASP A 33 -2.55 -5.99 0.18
C ASP A 33 -1.69 -5.68 1.42
N VAL A 34 -2.20 -4.77 2.26
CA VAL A 34 -1.51 -4.33 3.48
C VAL A 34 -1.66 -5.33 4.64
N GLU A 35 -2.69 -6.19 4.64
CA GLU A 35 -2.87 -7.21 5.69
C GLU A 35 -1.86 -8.35 5.50
N ILE A 36 -1.64 -8.78 4.27
CA ILE A 36 -0.62 -9.80 3.97
C ILE A 36 0.78 -9.24 4.27
N LEU A 37 1.07 -8.01 3.84
CA LEU A 37 2.37 -7.39 4.09
C LEU A 37 2.66 -7.22 5.60
N ALA A 38 1.65 -6.92 6.41
CA ALA A 38 1.82 -6.84 7.86
C ALA A 38 2.16 -8.19 8.51
N LYS A 39 1.77 -9.31 7.89
CA LYS A 39 2.04 -10.68 8.38
C LYS A 39 3.36 -11.23 7.86
N ASP A 40 3.68 -10.94 6.61
CA ASP A 40 4.78 -11.56 5.88
C ASP A 40 5.60 -10.51 5.13
N THR A 41 6.44 -9.79 5.88
CA THR A 41 7.47 -8.90 5.35
C THR A 41 8.80 -9.15 6.03
N HIS A 42 9.88 -8.66 5.43
CA HIS A 42 11.21 -8.78 6.00
C HIS A 42 11.31 -8.07 7.36
N LYS A 43 12.21 -8.56 8.20
CA LYS A 43 12.35 -8.14 9.60
C LYS A 43 12.40 -6.62 9.80
N PHE A 44 13.06 -5.90 8.89
CA PHE A 44 13.22 -4.45 8.99
C PHE A 44 11.88 -3.68 8.90
N GLU A 45 10.95 -4.12 8.05
CA GLU A 45 9.64 -3.48 7.87
C GLU A 45 8.51 -4.17 8.66
N SER A 46 8.82 -5.20 9.45
CA SER A 46 7.83 -6.03 10.18
C SER A 46 6.88 -5.27 11.11
N LYS A 47 7.28 -4.07 11.56
CA LYS A 47 6.46 -3.19 12.40
C LYS A 47 6.03 -1.91 11.69
N TYR A 48 6.40 -1.76 10.42
CA TYR A 48 6.22 -0.50 9.70
C TYR A 48 4.75 -0.24 9.39
N ILE A 49 4.01 -1.24 8.92
CA ILE A 49 2.57 -1.12 8.67
C ILE A 49 1.78 -0.81 9.95
N GLN A 50 2.20 -1.41 11.08
CA GLN A 50 1.58 -1.17 12.39
C GLN A 50 1.83 0.27 12.87
N TRP A 51 2.98 0.85 12.53
CA TRP A 51 3.29 2.25 12.81
C TRP A 51 2.53 3.23 11.89
N LEU A 52 2.39 2.90 10.60
CA LEU A 52 1.72 3.76 9.62
C LEU A 52 0.19 3.76 9.76
N ASN A 53 -0.42 2.58 9.93
CA ASN A 53 -1.88 2.42 9.93
C ASN A 53 -2.47 2.33 11.34
N GLY A 54 -1.62 2.23 12.36
CA GLY A 54 -2.05 1.99 13.74
C GLY A 54 -2.35 0.52 14.05
N PRO A 55 -2.85 0.23 15.26
CA PRO A 55 -3.23 -1.13 15.65
C PRO A 55 -4.35 -1.67 14.75
N TYR A 56 -4.26 -2.96 14.41
CA TYR A 56 -5.32 -3.62 13.65
C TYR A 56 -6.64 -3.60 14.45
N PRO A 57 -7.80 -3.35 13.82
CA PRO A 57 -9.08 -3.33 14.52
C PRO A 57 -9.31 -4.62 15.30
N GLU A 58 -9.78 -4.49 16.55
CA GLU A 58 -9.99 -5.63 17.44
C GLU A 58 -11.17 -6.55 17.02
N GLN A 59 -11.86 -6.22 15.92
CA GLN A 59 -13.01 -6.95 15.39
C GLN A 59 -12.79 -7.30 13.92
N LYS A 60 -12.97 -8.58 13.58
CA LYS A 60 -13.19 -9.05 12.21
C LYS A 60 -14.67 -9.25 11.97
#